data_AF-A0A0B6WZ98-F1
#
_entry.id   AF-A0A0B6WZ98-F1
#
_cell.length_a   1.000
_cell.length_b   1.000
_cell.length_c   1.000
_cell.angle_alpha   90.00
_cell.angle_beta   90.00
_cell.angle_gamma   90.00
#
_symmetry.space_group_name_H-M   'P 1'
#
loop_
_entity.id
_entity.type
_entity.pdbx_description
1 polymer ?
#
loop_
_entity_poly.entity_id
_entity_poly.type
_entity_poly.pdbx_seq_one_letter_code
_entity_poly.pdbx_strand_id
1 'polypeptide(L)'
;MFRTVVLSLSLLFSVIASLPLTATLVEWTADAAVSKKKSYRRHSSAYWRRRRALWRRRQALLRRRRAALLARRRRLARQRAAALARLSSQPSLSNAVMTRASLDFPLPVRWSSVTSSGGDQTRYVVRAPSGAIMGTVSISQVTPRAPVDMPPSFATRRKVLGGAPLVSLRRIVIDRMIEEGGWVVNDWEQEIGGRRVYVVLAQAGSASTPAVANRFWNFYFVEAGGNIYSLVVNGPVEFANPLAFEAEQALASLRLPATQTLTARSLK
;
A
#
# COMPACT_ATOMS: atom_id res chain seq x y z
N MET A 1 -46.79 28.17 -47.13
CA MET A 1 -46.89 27.13 -46.08
C MET A 1 -46.56 25.71 -46.56
N PHE A 2 -46.76 25.34 -47.83
CA PHE A 2 -46.35 24.01 -48.34
C PHE A 2 -44.83 23.76 -48.35
N ARG A 3 -44.01 24.79 -48.58
CA ARG A 3 -42.54 24.65 -48.64
C ARG A 3 -41.90 24.19 -47.32
N THR A 4 -42.44 24.62 -46.18
CA THR A 4 -41.94 24.23 -44.86
C THR A 4 -42.32 22.79 -44.50
N VAL A 5 -43.47 22.32 -44.98
CA VAL A 5 -43.92 20.92 -44.80
C VAL A 5 -43.07 19.95 -45.64
N VAL A 6 -42.69 20.34 -46.85
CA VAL A 6 -41.82 19.53 -47.71
C VAL A 6 -40.41 19.42 -47.12
N LEU A 7 -39.87 20.51 -46.56
CA LEU A 7 -38.54 20.50 -45.95
C LEU A 7 -38.50 19.66 -44.66
N SER A 8 -39.54 19.69 -43.83
CA SER A 8 -39.59 18.86 -42.62
C SER A 8 -39.72 17.36 -42.94
N LEU A 9 -40.49 17.00 -43.98
CA LEU A 9 -40.61 15.63 -44.45
C LEU A 9 -39.30 15.08 -45.03
N SER A 10 -38.57 15.88 -45.81
CA SER A 10 -37.26 15.46 -46.36
C SER A 10 -36.21 15.24 -45.26
N LEU A 11 -36.21 16.07 -44.22
CA LEU A 11 -35.32 15.89 -43.05
C LEU A 11 -35.64 14.60 -42.29
N LEU A 12 -36.91 14.29 -42.12
CA LEU A 12 -37.35 13.10 -41.39
C LEU A 12 -37.04 11.81 -42.17
N PHE A 13 -37.15 11.84 -43.51
CA PHE A 13 -36.76 10.72 -44.36
C PHE A 13 -35.25 10.46 -44.35
N SER A 14 -34.42 11.51 -44.28
CA SER A 14 -32.96 11.39 -44.21
C SER A 14 -32.48 10.69 -42.92
N VAL A 15 -33.16 10.94 -41.79
CA VAL A 15 -32.83 10.30 -40.50
C VAL A 15 -33.26 8.83 -40.47
N ILE A 16 -34.39 8.47 -41.11
CA ILE A 16 -34.83 7.06 -41.18
C ILE A 16 -33.93 6.25 -42.12
N ALA A 17 -33.49 6.83 -43.24
CA ALA A 17 -32.62 6.15 -44.20
C ALA A 17 -31.19 5.88 -43.67
N SER A 18 -30.74 6.58 -42.63
CA SER A 18 -29.39 6.41 -42.05
C SER A 18 -29.31 5.39 -40.92
N LEU A 19 -30.44 4.90 -40.38
CA LEU A 19 -30.47 3.90 -39.31
C LEU A 19 -30.03 2.47 -39.67
N PRO A 20 -30.14 1.93 -40.91
CA PRO A 20 -29.79 0.54 -41.17
C PRO A 20 -28.29 0.30 -41.40
N LEU A 21 -27.45 1.35 -41.43
CA LEU A 21 -26.01 1.20 -41.70
C LEU A 21 -25.14 0.95 -40.45
N THR A 22 -25.69 1.11 -39.24
CA THR A 22 -24.96 0.82 -37.98
C THR A 22 -25.33 -0.52 -37.36
N ALA A 23 -26.44 -1.13 -37.76
CA ALA A 23 -26.86 -2.45 -37.28
C ALA A 23 -26.04 -3.61 -37.88
N THR A 24 -25.51 -3.44 -39.10
CA THR A 24 -24.79 -4.51 -39.81
C THR A 24 -23.33 -4.70 -39.39
N LEU A 25 -22.76 -3.80 -38.58
CA LEU A 25 -21.39 -3.92 -38.06
C LEU A 25 -21.29 -4.70 -36.74
N VAL A 26 -22.40 -4.92 -36.04
CA VAL A 26 -22.40 -5.60 -34.72
C VAL A 26 -22.62 -7.12 -34.85
N GLU A 27 -23.35 -7.58 -35.87
CA GLU A 27 -23.67 -9.00 -36.05
C GLU A 27 -22.45 -9.90 -36.36
N TRP A 28 -21.38 -9.37 -36.95
CA TRP A 28 -20.22 -10.20 -37.31
C TRP A 28 -19.36 -10.67 -36.12
N THR A 29 -19.64 -10.19 -34.91
CA THR A 29 -18.93 -10.61 -33.69
C THR A 29 -19.70 -11.62 -32.82
N ALA A 30 -20.98 -11.84 -33.08
CA ALA A 30 -21.82 -12.70 -32.25
C ALA A 30 -21.84 -14.17 -32.73
N ASP A 31 -21.81 -14.40 -34.05
CA ASP A 31 -21.98 -15.76 -34.61
C ASP A 31 -20.73 -16.64 -34.56
N ALA A 32 -19.54 -16.07 -34.33
CA ALA A 32 -18.32 -16.86 -34.09
C ALA A 32 -18.31 -17.55 -32.70
N ALA A 33 -19.27 -17.25 -31.82
CA ALA A 33 -19.32 -17.76 -30.45
C ALA A 33 -20.22 -18.99 -30.27
N VAL A 34 -20.93 -19.46 -31.29
CA VAL A 34 -21.85 -20.61 -31.17
C VAL A 34 -21.19 -21.89 -31.70
N SER A 35 -21.23 -22.93 -30.86
CA SER A 35 -20.81 -24.32 -31.11
C SER A 35 -19.32 -24.68 -30.96
N LYS A 36 -18.82 -24.63 -29.71
CA LYS A 36 -17.87 -25.65 -29.23
C LYS A 36 -18.59 -26.57 -28.23
N LYS A 37 -19.18 -27.67 -28.71
CA LYS A 37 -19.64 -28.77 -27.86
C LYS A 37 -18.47 -29.25 -27.00
N LYS A 38 -18.53 -29.03 -25.68
CA LYS A 38 -17.53 -29.54 -24.72
C LYS A 38 -17.64 -31.06 -24.64
N SER A 39 -16.83 -31.77 -25.42
CA SER A 39 -16.58 -33.20 -25.21
C SER A 39 -15.94 -33.38 -23.82
N TYR A 40 -16.70 -33.92 -22.87
CA TYR A 40 -16.15 -34.40 -21.61
C TYR A 40 -15.26 -35.61 -21.91
N ARG A 41 -13.98 -35.36 -22.21
CA ARG A 41 -12.98 -36.43 -22.26
C ARG A 41 -12.87 -37.01 -20.85
N ARG A 42 -13.48 -38.18 -20.64
CA ARG A 42 -13.26 -38.98 -19.42
C ARG A 42 -11.76 -39.23 -19.32
N HIS A 43 -11.11 -38.50 -18.43
CA HIS A 43 -9.68 -38.65 -18.21
C HIS A 43 -9.43 -40.05 -17.64
N SER A 44 -8.55 -40.82 -18.29
CA SER A 44 -8.21 -42.17 -17.86
C SER A 44 -7.70 -42.18 -16.40
N SER A 45 -7.88 -43.29 -15.69
CA SER A 45 -7.37 -43.42 -14.31
C SER A 45 -5.85 -43.18 -14.21
N ALA A 46 -5.12 -43.44 -15.30
CA ALA A 46 -3.71 -43.15 -15.45
C ALA A 46 -3.41 -41.64 -15.46
N TYR A 47 -4.25 -40.82 -16.11
CA TYR A 47 -4.15 -39.36 -16.07
C TYR A 47 -4.27 -38.83 -14.64
N TRP A 48 -5.29 -39.28 -13.89
CA TRP A 48 -5.48 -38.84 -12.51
C TRP A 48 -4.36 -39.29 -11.57
N ARG A 49 -3.77 -40.47 -11.80
CA ARG A 49 -2.56 -40.92 -11.07
C ARG A 49 -1.37 -40.00 -11.34
N ARG A 50 -1.06 -39.71 -12.60
CA ARG A 50 0.03 -38.78 -12.98
C ARG A 50 -0.20 -37.37 -12.41
N ARG A 51 -1.43 -36.85 -12.51
CA ARG A 51 -1.78 -35.51 -12.01
C ARG A 51 -1.65 -35.42 -10.48
N ARG A 52 -2.09 -36.44 -9.73
CA ARG A 52 -1.89 -36.51 -8.27
C ARG A 52 -0.41 -36.58 -7.89
N ALA A 53 0.40 -37.34 -8.63
CA ALA A 53 1.85 -37.41 -8.40
C ALA A 53 2.53 -36.05 -8.59
N LEU A 54 2.18 -35.31 -9.66
CA LEU A 54 2.67 -33.95 -9.89
C LEU A 54 2.26 -32.99 -8.76
N TRP A 55 1.01 -33.07 -8.31
CA TRP A 55 0.52 -32.23 -7.21
C TRP A 55 1.26 -32.52 -5.90
N ARG A 56 1.52 -33.80 -5.57
CA ARG A 56 2.34 -34.19 -4.42
C ARG A 56 3.77 -33.66 -4.52
N ARG A 57 4.41 -33.76 -5.71
CA ARG A 57 5.76 -33.19 -5.94
C ARG A 57 5.79 -31.69 -5.71
N ARG A 58 4.79 -30.96 -6.23
CA ARG A 58 4.67 -29.50 -6.04
C ARG A 58 4.49 -29.14 -4.56
N GLN A 59 3.64 -29.87 -3.83
CA GLN A 59 3.45 -29.67 -2.39
C GLN A 59 4.72 -29.95 -1.59
N ALA A 60 5.46 -31.02 -1.91
CA ALA A 60 6.73 -31.34 -1.28
C ALA A 60 7.77 -30.23 -1.47
N LEU A 61 7.87 -29.65 -2.67
CA LEU A 61 8.76 -28.52 -2.95
C LEU A 61 8.36 -27.27 -2.15
N LEU A 62 7.08 -26.94 -2.06
CA LEU A 62 6.59 -25.82 -1.26
C LEU A 62 6.89 -26.02 0.24
N ARG A 63 6.69 -27.24 0.76
CA ARG A 63 7.04 -27.59 2.16
C ARG A 63 8.53 -27.44 2.42
N ARG A 64 9.40 -27.93 1.51
CA ARG A 64 10.86 -27.76 1.60
C ARG A 64 11.26 -26.28 1.60
N ARG A 65 10.68 -25.46 0.71
CA ARG A 65 10.92 -24.00 0.68
C ARG A 65 10.49 -23.33 1.98
N ARG A 66 9.30 -23.65 2.51
CA ARG A 66 8.81 -23.12 3.79
C ARG A 66 9.74 -23.52 4.95
N ALA A 67 10.15 -24.78 5.02
CA ALA A 67 11.07 -25.27 6.04
C ALA A 67 12.44 -24.55 5.97
N ALA A 68 12.99 -24.35 4.77
CA ALA A 68 14.23 -23.61 4.58
C ALA A 68 14.12 -22.14 5.02
N LEU A 69 13.01 -21.47 4.71
CA LEU A 69 12.75 -20.10 5.16
C LEU A 69 12.63 -20.01 6.69
N LEU A 70 11.92 -20.95 7.33
CA LEU A 70 11.82 -21.01 8.78
C LEU A 70 13.18 -21.28 9.43
N ALA A 71 13.98 -22.18 8.88
CA ALA A 71 15.35 -22.43 9.34
C ALA A 71 16.23 -21.18 9.23
N ARG A 72 16.14 -20.44 8.12
CA ARG A 72 16.85 -19.16 7.93
C ARG A 72 16.40 -18.11 8.95
N ARG A 73 15.08 -17.98 9.19
CA ARG A 73 14.53 -17.07 10.22
C ARG A 73 15.06 -17.42 11.61
N ARG A 74 15.08 -18.71 11.98
CA ARG A 74 15.64 -19.18 13.26
C ARG A 74 17.12 -18.87 13.40
N ARG A 75 17.93 -19.06 12.34
CA ARG A 75 19.36 -18.70 12.34
C ARG A 75 19.57 -17.19 12.57
N LEU A 76 18.83 -16.35 11.86
CA LEU A 76 18.91 -14.89 12.03
C LEU A 76 18.46 -14.45 13.43
N ALA A 77 17.42 -15.07 13.98
CA ALA A 77 16.97 -14.79 15.35
C ALA A 77 18.05 -15.14 16.38
N ARG A 78 18.74 -16.29 16.24
CA ARG A 78 19.87 -16.66 17.09
C ARG A 78 21.05 -15.68 16.98
N GLN A 79 21.38 -15.24 15.76
CA GLN A 79 22.42 -14.23 15.55
C GLN A 79 22.07 -12.90 16.22
N ARG A 80 20.81 -12.45 16.11
CA ARG A 80 20.33 -11.24 16.80
C ARG A 80 20.38 -11.38 18.31
N ALA A 81 19.92 -12.51 18.86
CA ALA A 81 19.98 -12.78 20.29
C ALA A 81 21.44 -12.78 20.81
N ALA A 82 22.37 -13.37 20.06
CA ALA A 82 23.79 -13.35 20.38
C ALA A 82 24.41 -11.95 20.29
N ALA A 83 23.99 -11.12 19.33
CA ALA A 83 24.45 -9.74 19.22
C ALA A 83 23.94 -8.87 20.38
N LEU A 84 22.66 -9.03 20.77
CA LEU A 84 22.07 -8.32 21.91
C LEU A 84 22.75 -8.74 23.23
N ALA A 85 23.04 -10.03 23.42
CA ALA A 85 23.75 -10.52 24.60
C ALA A 85 25.19 -9.97 24.73
N ARG A 86 25.87 -9.69 23.59
CA ARG A 86 27.19 -9.03 23.59
C ARG A 86 27.11 -7.55 23.94
N LEU A 87 26.05 -6.86 23.50
CA LEU A 87 25.82 -5.46 23.83
C LEU A 87 25.46 -5.25 25.31
N SER A 88 24.78 -6.21 25.95
CA SER A 88 24.45 -6.14 27.38
C SER A 88 25.62 -6.39 28.34
N SER A 89 26.82 -6.73 27.83
CA SER A 89 28.01 -7.03 28.64
C SER A 89 29.04 -5.89 28.69
N GLN A 90 28.74 -4.71 28.15
CA GLN A 90 29.58 -3.51 28.32
C GLN A 90 29.03 -2.60 29.44
N PRO A 91 29.86 -2.15 30.40
CA PRO A 91 29.44 -1.10 31.32
C PRO A 91 29.46 0.24 30.58
N SER A 92 28.30 0.71 30.13
CA SER A 92 28.16 2.04 29.52
C SER A 92 27.70 3.05 30.56
N LEU A 93 28.59 4.00 30.91
CA LEU A 93 28.22 5.29 31.49
C LEU A 93 27.38 6.04 30.46
N SER A 94 26.05 5.98 30.58
CA SER A 94 25.12 6.53 29.59
C SER A 94 24.51 7.85 30.05
N ASN A 95 25.21 8.95 29.78
CA ASN A 95 24.58 10.23 29.45
C ASN A 95 24.53 10.35 27.92
N ALA A 96 23.69 9.53 27.30
CA ALA A 96 23.30 9.70 25.91
C ALA A 96 21.84 10.12 25.90
N VAL A 97 21.61 11.44 25.85
CA VAL A 97 20.33 12.00 25.46
C VAL A 97 20.06 11.48 24.04
N MET A 98 19.23 10.44 23.92
CA MET A 98 18.65 10.07 22.65
C MET A 98 17.78 11.23 22.21
N THR A 99 18.30 12.09 21.34
CA THR A 99 17.49 13.00 20.54
C THR A 99 16.62 12.15 19.63
N ARG A 100 15.45 11.75 20.15
CA ARG A 100 14.35 11.23 19.35
C ARG A 100 14.00 12.33 18.36
N ALA A 101 14.31 12.14 17.09
CA ALA A 101 13.77 12.99 16.04
C ALA A 101 12.26 12.72 15.96
N SER A 102 11.49 13.36 16.84
CA SER A 102 10.04 13.41 16.70
C SER A 102 9.74 14.27 15.49
N LEU A 103 9.01 13.72 14.52
CA LEU A 103 8.32 14.55 13.56
C LEU A 103 7.40 15.49 14.32
N ASP A 104 7.71 16.79 14.28
CA ASP A 104 6.87 17.81 14.87
C ASP A 104 5.93 18.34 13.79
N PHE A 105 4.63 18.15 14.01
CA PHE A 105 3.61 18.74 13.17
C PHE A 105 2.48 19.20 14.09
N PRO A 106 1.84 20.34 13.79
CA PRO A 106 0.66 20.76 14.53
C PRO A 106 -0.39 19.67 14.40
N LEU A 107 -0.80 19.08 15.52
CA LEU A 107 -1.86 18.08 15.53
C LEU A 107 -3.13 18.71 14.97
N PRO A 108 -3.75 18.15 13.92
CA PRO A 108 -5.03 18.63 13.44
C PRO A 108 -6.05 18.64 14.58
N VAL A 109 -6.94 19.62 14.60
CA VAL A 109 -7.89 19.91 15.70
C VAL A 109 -8.71 18.68 16.13
N ARG A 110 -8.90 17.72 15.23
CA ARG A 110 -9.76 16.54 15.41
C ARG A 110 -8.99 15.26 15.73
N TRP A 111 -7.68 15.36 15.93
CA TRP A 111 -6.80 14.24 16.27
C TRP A 111 -6.57 14.22 17.77
N SER A 112 -6.89 13.10 18.39
CA SER A 112 -6.62 12.87 19.81
C SER A 112 -5.53 11.81 19.95
N SER A 113 -4.46 12.12 20.68
CA SER A 113 -3.40 11.15 20.94
C SER A 113 -3.93 10.02 21.83
N VAL A 114 -3.56 8.79 21.49
CA VAL A 114 -3.83 7.62 22.34
C VAL A 114 -2.48 7.09 22.79
N THR A 115 -2.26 7.06 24.11
CA THR A 115 -1.04 6.51 24.70
C THR A 115 -0.86 5.07 24.24
N SER A 116 0.13 4.83 23.39
CA SER A 116 0.47 3.49 22.93
C SER A 116 1.48 2.88 23.92
N SER A 117 1.23 1.66 24.41
CA SER A 117 2.10 1.00 25.39
C SER A 117 3.34 0.33 24.75
N GLY A 118 3.78 0.80 23.58
CA GLY A 118 4.90 0.23 22.82
C GLY A 118 5.64 1.33 22.05
N GLY A 119 6.82 1.69 22.55
CA GLY A 119 7.47 3.00 22.38
C GLY A 119 7.88 3.49 20.99
N ASP A 120 7.56 2.79 19.90
CA ASP A 120 8.04 3.14 18.54
C ASP A 120 6.93 3.66 17.58
N GLN A 121 5.66 3.60 17.98
CA GLN A 121 4.54 4.07 17.17
C GLN A 121 3.67 5.06 17.95
N THR A 122 3.52 6.27 17.43
CA THR A 122 2.55 7.23 17.96
C THR A 122 1.21 7.01 17.27
N ARG A 123 0.12 6.84 18.02
CA ARG A 123 -1.23 6.57 17.49
C ARG A 123 -2.19 7.69 17.87
N TYR A 124 -3.05 8.04 16.92
CA TYR A 124 -4.06 9.07 17.04
C TYR A 124 -5.42 8.51 16.62
N VAL A 125 -6.49 8.98 17.25
CA VAL A 125 -7.87 8.73 16.86
C VAL A 125 -8.43 10.01 16.25
N VAL A 126 -9.04 9.87 15.08
CA VAL A 126 -9.64 10.97 14.33
C VAL A 126 -11.15 10.91 14.46
N ARG A 127 -11.78 12.03 14.86
CA ARG A 127 -13.22 12.11 15.13
C ARG A 127 -13.95 13.04 14.17
N ALA A 128 -15.09 12.60 13.65
CA ALA A 128 -16.30 13.33 13.23
C ALA A 128 -16.42 14.79 13.69
N PRO A 129 -16.89 15.81 12.90
CA PRO A 129 -17.47 17.00 13.53
C PRO A 129 -18.69 16.62 14.40
N SER A 130 -19.37 15.52 14.02
CA SER A 130 -20.43 14.88 14.80
C SER A 130 -19.94 14.15 16.06
N GLY A 131 -18.64 14.10 16.32
CA GLY A 131 -18.04 13.36 17.44
C GLY A 131 -17.82 11.86 17.23
N ALA A 132 -18.35 11.28 16.14
CA ALA A 132 -18.16 9.87 15.78
C ALA A 132 -16.69 9.55 15.44
N ILE A 133 -16.22 8.34 15.72
CA ILE A 133 -14.85 7.93 15.35
C ILE A 133 -14.80 7.63 13.85
N MET A 134 -13.99 8.39 13.10
CA MET A 134 -13.79 8.16 11.67
C MET A 134 -12.72 7.11 11.42
N GLY A 135 -11.66 7.09 12.23
CA GLY A 135 -10.54 6.20 12.00
C GLY A 135 -9.38 6.43 12.95
N THR A 136 -8.27 5.74 12.67
CA THR A 136 -7.03 5.90 13.41
C THR A 136 -5.87 6.25 12.47
N VAL A 137 -4.95 7.02 13.00
CA VAL A 137 -3.72 7.42 12.32
C VAL A 137 -2.55 6.96 13.17
N SER A 138 -1.51 6.43 12.54
CA SER A 138 -0.32 6.00 13.25
C SER A 138 0.94 6.40 12.53
N ILE A 139 1.93 6.83 13.29
CA ILE A 139 3.20 7.35 12.79
C ILE A 139 4.32 6.50 13.35
N SER A 140 5.20 6.05 12.46
CA SER A 140 6.41 5.31 12.84
C SER A 140 7.55 5.57 11.87
N GLN A 141 8.78 5.53 12.37
CA GLN A 141 9.96 5.59 11.51
C GLN A 141 10.14 4.26 10.80
N VAL A 142 10.35 4.29 9.50
CA VAL A 142 10.60 3.10 8.68
C VAL A 142 12.09 2.98 8.46
N THR A 143 12.70 1.90 8.93
CA THR A 143 14.04 1.52 8.49
C THR A 143 13.92 0.67 7.23
N PRO A 144 14.15 1.25 6.03
CA PRO A 144 14.09 0.46 4.80
C PRO A 144 15.17 -0.61 4.83
N ARG A 145 14.77 -1.86 4.62
CA ARG A 145 15.74 -2.94 4.48
C ARG A 145 16.38 -2.82 3.09
N ALA A 146 17.61 -2.33 3.04
CA ALA A 146 18.37 -2.29 1.79
C ALA A 146 18.44 -3.71 1.19
N PRO A 147 18.12 -3.89 -0.10
CA PRO A 147 18.43 -5.14 -0.78
C PRO A 147 19.95 -5.28 -0.80
N VAL A 148 20.45 -6.38 -0.24
CA VAL A 148 21.89 -6.65 -0.04
C VAL A 148 22.66 -6.77 -1.36
N ASP A 149 21.95 -6.95 -2.49
CA ASP A 149 22.57 -7.22 -3.80
C ASP A 149 21.85 -6.43 -4.92
N MET A 150 21.98 -5.09 -4.97
CA MET A 150 21.59 -4.35 -6.18
C MET A 150 22.77 -3.52 -6.71
N PRO A 151 23.31 -3.82 -7.90
CA PRO A 151 24.39 -3.04 -8.48
C PRO A 151 23.92 -1.60 -8.79
N PRO A 152 24.81 -0.59 -8.67
CA PRO A 152 24.47 0.82 -8.80
C PRO A 152 24.10 1.27 -10.23
N SER A 153 24.10 0.36 -11.21
CA SER A 153 24.11 0.68 -12.63
C SER A 153 22.87 0.21 -13.38
N PHE A 154 21.65 0.54 -12.95
CA PHE A 154 20.49 0.56 -13.84
C PHE A 154 19.53 1.67 -13.41
N ALA A 155 19.74 2.86 -13.95
CA ALA A 155 18.76 3.93 -14.11
C ALA A 155 17.45 3.83 -13.29
N THR A 156 17.46 4.20 -12.00
CA THR A 156 16.20 4.52 -11.30
C THR A 156 16.36 5.46 -10.10
N ARG A 157 17.09 6.58 -10.23
CA ARG A 157 17.02 7.68 -9.23
C ARG A 157 15.59 8.22 -9.01
N ARG A 158 14.64 7.91 -9.91
CA ARG A 158 13.24 8.32 -9.78
C ARG A 158 12.40 7.44 -8.86
N LYS A 159 12.73 6.15 -8.67
CA LYS A 159 11.93 5.20 -7.84
C LYS A 159 12.59 4.90 -6.49
N VAL A 160 13.19 5.94 -5.89
CA VAL A 160 13.72 5.89 -4.53
C VAL A 160 13.18 7.08 -3.74
N LEU A 161 12.94 6.85 -2.45
CA LEU A 161 12.54 7.84 -1.45
C LEU A 161 13.45 7.66 -0.23
N GLY A 162 14.17 8.68 0.23
CA GLY A 162 15.10 8.57 1.37
C GLY A 162 16.14 7.46 1.21
N GLY A 163 16.63 7.23 -0.01
CA GLY A 163 17.57 6.13 -0.31
C GLY A 163 16.94 4.73 -0.34
N ALA A 164 15.64 4.58 -0.03
CA ALA A 164 14.93 3.32 -0.13
C ALA A 164 14.28 3.14 -1.50
N PRO A 165 14.39 1.95 -2.12
CA PRO A 165 13.59 1.61 -3.28
C PRO A 165 12.10 1.61 -2.93
N LEU A 166 11.26 2.25 -3.75
CA LEU A 166 9.80 2.25 -3.54
C LEU A 166 9.21 0.84 -3.52
N VAL A 167 9.81 -0.08 -4.27
CA VAL A 167 9.45 -1.51 -4.26
C VAL A 167 9.61 -2.12 -2.86
N SER A 168 10.65 -1.73 -2.12
CA SER A 168 10.85 -2.18 -0.74
C SER A 168 9.78 -1.63 0.19
N LEU A 169 9.40 -0.37 0.03
CA LEU A 169 8.31 0.25 0.80
C LEU A 169 6.96 -0.41 0.50
N ARG A 170 6.65 -0.61 -0.78
CA ARG A 170 5.44 -1.32 -1.21
C ARG A 170 5.36 -2.72 -0.62
N ARG A 171 6.49 -3.42 -0.55
CA ARG A 171 6.55 -4.77 0.02
C ARG A 171 6.20 -4.79 1.51
N ILE A 172 6.60 -3.78 2.28
CA ILE A 172 6.20 -3.64 3.69
C ILE A 172 4.67 -3.57 3.79
N VAL A 173 4.04 -2.78 2.91
CA VAL A 173 2.58 -2.66 2.85
C VAL A 173 1.93 -3.98 2.46
N ILE A 174 2.45 -4.68 1.45
CA ILE A 174 1.92 -5.99 1.03
C ILE A 174 1.99 -6.99 2.19
N ASP A 175 3.13 -7.10 2.86
CA ASP A 175 3.31 -8.01 3.99
C ASP A 175 2.30 -7.68 5.10
N ARG A 176 2.06 -6.39 5.40
CA ARG A 176 1.03 -5.95 6.35
C ARG A 176 -0.39 -6.28 5.88
N MET A 177 -0.72 -6.06 4.61
CA MET A 177 -2.06 -6.34 4.08
C MET A 177 -2.36 -7.84 4.05
N ILE A 178 -1.36 -8.69 3.85
CA ILE A 178 -1.54 -10.14 4.00
C ILE A 178 -1.95 -10.51 5.43
N GLU A 179 -1.38 -9.86 6.44
CA GLU A 179 -1.76 -10.08 7.85
C GLU A 179 -3.19 -9.63 8.16
N GLU A 180 -3.62 -8.52 7.55
CA GLU A 180 -4.97 -7.96 7.72
C GLU A 180 -6.02 -8.62 6.81
N GLY A 181 -5.63 -9.53 5.92
CA GLY A 181 -6.53 -10.11 4.92
C GLY A 181 -6.96 -9.13 3.82
N GLY A 182 -6.17 -8.08 3.60
CA GLY A 182 -6.41 -7.04 2.60
C GLY A 182 -5.55 -7.17 1.34
N TRP A 183 -5.73 -6.21 0.43
CA TRP A 183 -4.98 -6.07 -0.81
C TRP A 183 -4.60 -4.61 -1.05
N VAL A 184 -3.50 -4.43 -1.79
CA VAL A 184 -3.10 -3.11 -2.29
C VAL A 184 -3.94 -2.81 -3.53
N VAL A 185 -4.58 -1.65 -3.55
CA VAL A 185 -5.40 -1.18 -4.67
C VAL A 185 -4.54 -0.41 -5.66
N ASN A 186 -3.80 0.58 -5.17
CA ASN A 186 -2.97 1.43 -6.01
C ASN A 186 -1.80 2.02 -5.22
N ASP A 187 -0.78 2.48 -5.93
CA ASP A 187 0.36 3.19 -5.37
C ASP A 187 0.85 4.26 -6.34
N TRP A 188 1.20 5.42 -5.81
CA TRP A 188 1.70 6.54 -6.61
C TRP A 188 2.62 7.42 -5.79
N GLU A 189 3.31 8.32 -6.48
CA GLU A 189 4.11 9.37 -5.86
C GLU A 189 3.37 10.69 -6.03
N GLN A 190 3.35 11.50 -4.98
CA GLN A 190 2.72 12.81 -4.97
C GLN A 190 3.60 13.78 -4.20
N GLU A 191 3.49 15.06 -4.54
CA GLU A 191 4.15 16.12 -3.79
C GLU A 191 3.15 16.74 -2.79
N ILE A 192 3.50 16.76 -1.51
CA ILE A 192 2.68 17.32 -0.43
C ILE A 192 3.58 18.25 0.39
N GLY A 193 3.20 19.54 0.50
CA GLY A 193 3.98 20.54 1.23
C GLY A 193 5.43 20.69 0.73
N GLY A 194 5.64 20.59 -0.59
CA GLY A 194 6.97 20.69 -1.21
C GLY A 194 7.85 19.44 -1.05
N ARG A 195 7.26 18.30 -0.66
CA ARG A 195 7.98 17.06 -0.38
C ARG A 195 7.43 15.91 -1.18
N ARG A 196 8.33 15.04 -1.64
CA ARG A 196 7.94 13.79 -2.28
C ARG A 196 7.39 12.84 -1.23
N VAL A 197 6.17 12.39 -1.44
CA VAL A 197 5.47 11.42 -0.62
C VAL A 197 5.09 10.24 -1.50
N TYR A 198 5.44 9.03 -1.06
CA TYR A 198 4.98 7.81 -1.71
C TYR A 198 3.72 7.32 -0.99
N VAL A 199 2.62 7.22 -1.73
CA VAL A 199 1.30 6.86 -1.22
C VAL A 199 0.93 5.47 -1.70
N VAL A 200 0.50 4.61 -0.78
CA VAL A 200 -0.03 3.28 -1.10
C VAL A 200 -1.43 3.17 -0.51
N LEU A 201 -2.40 2.96 -1.40
CA LEU A 201 -3.79 2.75 -1.04
C LEU A 201 -4.07 1.25 -0.98
N ALA A 202 -4.66 0.82 0.13
CA ALA A 202 -5.01 -0.56 0.36
C ALA A 202 -6.40 -0.67 1.00
N GLN A 203 -7.01 -1.84 0.86
CA GLN A 203 -8.33 -2.14 1.37
C GLN A 203 -8.33 -3.53 1.98
N ALA A 204 -9.21 -3.75 2.95
CA ALA A 204 -9.51 -5.09 3.44
C ALA A 204 -11.03 -5.29 3.52
N GLY A 205 -11.44 -6.53 3.30
CA GLY A 205 -12.80 -6.96 3.53
C GLY A 205 -13.01 -7.48 4.94
N SER A 206 -14.27 -7.72 5.29
CA SER A 206 -14.63 -8.42 6.52
C SER A 206 -14.23 -9.90 6.42
N ALA A 207 -14.01 -10.55 7.56
CA ALA A 207 -13.87 -12.01 7.63
C ALA A 207 -15.09 -12.74 7.02
N SER A 208 -16.28 -12.14 7.13
CA SER A 208 -17.53 -12.68 6.56
C SER A 208 -17.65 -12.46 5.05
N THR A 209 -17.07 -11.36 4.54
CA THR A 209 -17.25 -10.91 3.16
C THR A 209 -15.92 -10.38 2.62
N PRO A 210 -14.90 -11.24 2.43
CA PRO A 210 -13.54 -10.81 2.11
C PRO A 210 -13.42 -10.15 0.72
N ALA A 211 -14.40 -10.38 -0.16
CA ALA A 211 -14.44 -9.78 -1.49
C ALA A 211 -14.98 -8.33 -1.50
N VAL A 212 -15.60 -7.86 -0.42
CA VAL A 212 -16.18 -6.52 -0.32
C VAL A 212 -15.37 -5.72 0.68
N ALA A 213 -14.71 -4.65 0.20
CA ALA A 213 -13.94 -3.76 1.06
C ALA A 213 -14.85 -3.06 2.07
N ASN A 214 -14.59 -3.24 3.36
CA ASN A 214 -15.26 -2.53 4.44
C ASN A 214 -14.30 -1.62 5.22
N ARG A 215 -12.99 -1.78 5.02
CA ARG A 215 -11.95 -0.95 5.62
C ARG A 215 -10.94 -0.50 4.58
N PHE A 216 -10.41 0.71 4.76
CA PHE A 216 -9.34 1.26 3.93
C PHE A 216 -8.08 1.50 4.77
N TRP A 217 -6.94 1.50 4.10
CA TRP A 217 -5.66 1.92 4.62
C TRP A 217 -4.96 2.81 3.59
N ASN A 218 -4.52 3.99 4.02
CA ASN A 218 -3.60 4.81 3.26
C ASN A 218 -2.26 4.83 3.99
N PHE A 219 -1.21 4.44 3.28
CA PHE A 219 0.16 4.49 3.76
C PHE A 219 0.87 5.64 3.06
N TYR A 220 1.31 6.64 3.81
CA TYR A 220 2.12 7.74 3.31
C TYR A 220 3.54 7.56 3.81
N PHE A 221 4.49 7.48 2.90
CA PHE A 221 5.92 7.46 3.22
C PHE A 221 6.52 8.81 2.84
N VAL A 222 7.20 9.44 3.79
CA VAL A 222 7.83 10.75 3.60
C VAL A 222 9.27 10.71 4.12
N GLU A 223 10.16 11.40 3.42
CA GLU A 223 11.54 11.60 3.85
C GLU A 223 11.65 12.87 4.68
N ALA A 224 12.26 12.76 5.86
CA ALA A 224 12.55 13.88 6.75
C ALA A 224 13.86 13.65 7.51
N GLY A 225 14.81 14.58 7.38
CA GLY A 225 16.10 14.50 8.09
C GLY A 225 16.89 13.21 7.81
N GLY A 226 16.87 12.72 6.55
CA GLY A 226 17.56 11.49 6.14
C GLY A 226 16.88 10.19 6.59
N ASN A 227 15.74 10.27 7.26
CA ASN A 227 14.95 9.12 7.69
C ASN A 227 13.62 9.06 6.93
N ILE A 228 13.10 7.86 6.73
CA ILE A 228 11.78 7.65 6.16
C ILE A 228 10.80 7.46 7.30
N TYR A 229 9.69 8.17 7.24
CA TYR A 229 8.57 8.00 8.17
C TYR A 229 7.37 7.46 7.41
N SER A 230 6.60 6.62 8.10
CA SER A 230 5.30 6.15 7.65
C SER A 230 4.21 6.79 8.47
N LEU A 231 3.22 7.36 7.80
CA LEU A 231 1.93 7.75 8.33
C LEU A 231 0.89 6.78 7.77
N VAL A 232 0.27 5.99 8.63
CA VAL A 232 -0.73 5.01 8.25
C VAL A 232 -2.08 5.47 8.77
N VAL A 233 -3.01 5.70 7.85
CA VAL A 233 -4.38 6.11 8.12
C VAL A 233 -5.29 4.92 7.82
N ASN A 234 -6.19 4.56 8.72
CA ASN A 234 -7.15 3.51 8.47
C ASN A 234 -8.52 3.77 9.12
N GLY A 235 -9.55 3.16 8.55
CA GLY A 235 -10.92 3.33 9.01
C GLY A 235 -11.94 2.61 8.13
N PRO A 236 -13.24 2.82 8.36
CA PRO A 236 -14.31 2.44 7.44
C PRO A 236 -14.16 3.12 6.09
N VAL A 237 -14.50 2.42 5.00
CA VAL A 237 -14.34 2.93 3.61
C VAL A 237 -15.11 4.23 3.38
N GLU A 238 -16.23 4.44 4.09
CA GLU A 238 -17.04 5.67 4.04
C GLU A 238 -16.25 6.93 4.42
N PHE A 239 -15.26 6.79 5.30
CA PHE A 239 -14.41 7.89 5.77
C PHE A 239 -13.08 7.98 5.04
N ALA A 240 -12.86 7.21 3.96
CA ALA A 240 -11.59 7.17 3.25
C ALA A 240 -11.13 8.54 2.75
N ASN A 241 -12.00 9.25 2.03
CA ASN A 241 -11.70 10.57 1.47
C ASN A 241 -11.45 11.65 2.54
N PRO A 242 -12.33 11.86 3.53
CA PRO A 242 -12.11 12.90 4.52
C PRO A 242 -10.90 12.61 5.43
N LEU A 243 -10.61 11.34 5.73
CA LEU A 243 -9.40 10.98 6.48
C LEU A 243 -8.11 11.15 5.66
N ALA A 244 -8.15 10.84 4.37
CA ALA A 244 -7.03 11.10 3.48
C ALA A 244 -6.71 12.60 3.42
N PHE A 245 -7.75 13.42 3.25
CA PHE A 245 -7.60 14.88 3.21
C PHE A 245 -6.99 15.45 4.51
N GLU A 246 -7.47 15.03 5.67
CA GLU A 246 -6.90 15.47 6.96
C GLU A 246 -5.44 15.02 7.14
N ALA A 247 -5.11 13.81 6.69
CA ALA A 247 -3.74 13.30 6.73
C ALA A 247 -2.81 14.08 5.80
N GLU A 248 -3.27 14.44 4.60
CA GLU A 248 -2.50 15.24 3.66
C GLU A 248 -2.27 16.67 4.17
N GLN A 249 -3.26 17.28 4.83
CA GLN A 249 -3.08 18.56 5.52
C GLN A 249 -2.05 18.45 6.67
N ALA A 250 -2.09 17.37 7.44
CA ALA A 250 -1.11 17.11 8.50
C ALA A 250 0.31 16.95 7.91
N LEU A 251 0.46 16.24 6.79
CA LEU A 251 1.74 16.10 6.09
C LEU A 251 2.22 17.43 5.49
N ALA A 252 1.31 18.24 4.95
CA ALA A 252 1.65 19.55 4.39
C ALA A 252 2.17 20.53 5.45
N SER A 253 1.72 20.39 6.70
CA SER A 253 2.15 21.20 7.84
C SER A 253 3.36 20.62 8.60
N LEU A 254 3.92 19.50 8.16
CA LEU A 254 5.03 18.82 8.81
C LEU A 254 6.27 19.72 8.87
N ARG A 255 6.76 20.03 10.07
CA ARG A 255 8.00 20.79 10.27
C ARG A 255 9.15 19.81 10.43
N LEU A 256 10.26 20.07 9.75
CA LEU A 256 11.49 19.33 10.05
C LEU A 256 12.01 19.79 11.41
N PRO A 257 12.49 18.89 12.28
CA PRO A 257 13.24 19.32 13.44
C PRO A 257 14.42 20.15 12.94
N ALA A 258 14.48 21.41 13.38
CA ALA A 258 15.62 22.26 13.08
C ALA A 258 16.87 21.54 13.56
N THR A 259 17.87 21.39 12.68
CA THR A 259 19.19 20.91 13.07
C THR A 259 19.69 21.86 14.15
N GLN A 260 19.63 21.44 15.42
CA GLN A 260 20.25 22.21 16.49
C GLN A 260 21.76 22.08 16.29
N THR A 261 22.35 23.03 15.58
CA THR A 261 23.79 23.25 15.60
C THR A 261 24.13 23.67 17.03
N LEU A 262 24.46 22.70 17.87
CA LEU A 262 25.04 22.94 19.19
C LEU A 262 26.41 23.58 18.95
N THR A 263 26.44 24.92 18.92
CA THR A 263 27.68 25.67 19.07
C THR A 263 28.22 25.37 20.45
N ALA A 264 29.28 24.56 20.50
CA ALA A 264 30.01 24.28 21.72
C ALA A 264 30.51 25.60 22.31
N ARG A 265 29.79 26.12 23.31
CA ARG A 265 30.21 27.29 24.08
C ARG A 265 31.31 26.83 25.01
N SER A 266 32.56 27.04 24.58
CA SER A 266 33.76 26.89 25.39
C SER A 266 33.61 27.72 26.67
N LEU A 267 33.62 27.06 27.83
CA LEU A 267 33.68 27.70 29.14
C LEU A 267 35.13 28.12 29.41
N LYS A 268 35.32 29.39 29.76
CA LYS A 268 36.55 29.91 30.36
C LYS A 268 36.56 29.67 31.85
#